data_AF-A0A9W9YB32-F1
#
_entry.id   AF-A0A9W9YB32-F1
#
_cell.length_a   1.000
_cell.length_b   1.000
_cell.length_c   1.000
_cell.angle_alpha   90.00
_cell.angle_beta   90.00
_cell.angle_gamma   90.00
#
_symmetry.space_group_name_H-M   'P 1'
#
loop_
_entity.id
_entity.type
_entity.pdbx_description
1 polymer ?
#
loop_
_entity_poly.entity_id
_entity_poly.type
_entity_poly.pdbx_seq_one_letter_code
_entity_poly.pdbx_strand_id
1 'polypeptide(L)'
;METTAIYDKETKEFIVNTPTPLAQNTGITNGACHAHHIVVFSQLYIDGVNQGIHGVLVPIRDKNLNVMPGVQIHDMGHKMGLNGVDNAKFFFENVRVPRENLLNLSSDVAEDGSYTTKLKVASEIVSLQWLINFSLVVSVYPACPKVLLYYSG
;
A
#
# COMPACT_ATOMS: atom_id res chain seq x y z
N MET A 1 5.43 10.00 -5.48
CA MET A 1 4.69 8.72 -5.49
C MET A 1 3.71 8.75 -6.64
N GLU A 2 3.80 7.78 -7.55
CA GLU A 2 3.05 7.76 -8.81
C GLU A 2 2.09 6.56 -8.93
N THR A 3 2.17 5.58 -8.02
CA THR A 3 1.18 4.49 -7.94
C THR A 3 -0.20 5.08 -7.78
N THR A 4 -1.16 4.55 -8.52
CA THR A 4 -2.55 5.02 -8.55
C THR A 4 -3.51 3.95 -8.03
N ALA A 5 -4.61 4.39 -7.44
CA ALA A 5 -5.79 3.57 -7.19
C ALA A 5 -6.99 4.31 -7.81
N ILE A 6 -7.54 3.75 -8.89
CA ILE A 6 -8.67 4.35 -9.61
C ILE A 6 -9.93 3.61 -9.20
N TYR A 7 -10.95 4.33 -8.72
CA TYR A 7 -12.23 3.73 -8.35
C TYR A 7 -13.08 3.42 -9.59
N ASP A 8 -13.46 2.16 -9.74
CA ASP A 8 -14.36 1.63 -10.75
C ASP A 8 -15.74 1.41 -10.11
N LYS A 9 -16.70 2.27 -10.45
CA LYS A 9 -18.06 2.24 -9.88
C LYS A 9 -18.88 1.03 -10.33
N GLU A 10 -18.60 0.49 -11.51
CA GLU A 10 -19.38 -0.61 -12.07
C GLU A 10 -19.11 -1.89 -11.27
N THR A 11 -17.85 -2.12 -10.92
CA THR A 11 -17.44 -3.30 -10.15
C THR A 11 -17.29 -3.04 -8.66
N LYS A 12 -17.32 -1.78 -8.23
CA LYS A 12 -17.08 -1.33 -6.83
C LYS A 12 -15.70 -1.75 -6.34
N GLU A 13 -14.69 -1.53 -7.18
CA GLU A 13 -13.31 -1.90 -6.92
C GLU A 13 -12.37 -0.72 -7.14
N PHE A 14 -11.19 -0.78 -6.54
CA PHE A 14 -10.05 0.03 -6.94
C PHE A 14 -9.16 -0.77 -7.90
N ILE A 15 -8.71 -0.10 -8.95
CA ILE A 15 -7.69 -0.60 -9.86
C ILE A 15 -6.35 0.01 -9.43
N VAL A 16 -5.50 -0.80 -8.81
CA VAL A 16 -4.17 -0.40 -8.34
C VAL A 16 -3.15 -0.63 -9.43
N ASN A 17 -2.40 0.42 -9.79
CA ASN A 17 -1.43 0.35 -10.88
C ASN A 17 -0.15 1.15 -10.57
N THR A 18 0.99 0.55 -10.90
CA THR A 18 2.33 1.16 -10.84
C THR A 18 2.75 1.54 -12.27
N PRO A 19 2.69 2.82 -12.66
CA PRO A 19 2.84 3.22 -14.07
C PRO A 19 4.29 3.16 -14.57
N THR A 20 5.27 3.31 -13.68
CA THR A 20 6.69 3.39 -14.03
C THR A 20 7.54 2.58 -13.06
N PRO A 21 8.73 2.10 -13.46
CA PRO A 21 9.59 1.38 -12.54
C PRO A 21 10.07 2.19 -11.33
N LEU A 22 10.14 3.53 -11.47
CA LEU A 22 10.49 4.44 -10.39
C LEU A 22 9.37 4.57 -9.34
N ALA A 23 8.14 4.20 -9.70
CA ALA A 23 6.98 4.23 -8.81
C ALA A 23 6.82 2.98 -7.94
N GLN A 24 7.71 1.98 -8.08
CA GLN A 24 7.66 0.73 -7.33
C GLN A 24 7.62 0.98 -5.81
N ASN A 25 6.83 0.19 -5.09
CA ASN A 25 6.87 0.21 -3.63
C ASN A 25 8.08 -0.61 -3.17
N THR A 26 9.00 -0.01 -2.42
CA THR A 26 10.30 -0.61 -2.06
C THR A 26 10.47 -0.74 -0.55
N GLY A 27 11.34 -1.64 -0.11
CA GLY A 27 11.72 -1.79 1.30
C GLY A 27 10.68 -2.51 2.16
N ILE A 28 9.66 -3.11 1.54
CA ILE A 28 8.54 -3.73 2.26
C ILE A 28 9.00 -5.03 2.92
N THR A 29 9.02 -5.05 4.26
CA THR A 29 9.44 -6.20 5.06
C THR A 29 8.45 -7.36 4.92
N ASN A 30 8.92 -8.60 5.06
CA ASN A 30 8.11 -9.81 4.87
C ASN A 30 7.56 -10.01 3.44
N GLY A 31 7.91 -9.10 2.53
CA GLY A 31 7.26 -8.96 1.23
C GLY A 31 7.73 -10.01 0.23
N ALA A 32 8.98 -10.46 0.33
CA ALA A 32 9.58 -11.34 -0.68
C ALA A 32 9.05 -12.77 -0.62
N CYS A 33 8.74 -13.29 0.58
CA CYS A 33 8.35 -14.69 0.74
C CYS A 33 7.02 -14.91 1.48
N HIS A 34 6.66 -14.06 2.44
CA HIS A 34 5.68 -14.46 3.48
C HIS A 34 4.39 -13.63 3.52
N ALA A 35 4.39 -12.39 3.06
CA ALA A 35 3.23 -11.52 3.17
C ALA A 35 2.11 -11.94 2.20
N HIS A 36 0.88 -12.05 2.71
CA HIS A 36 -0.32 -12.27 1.88
C HIS A 36 -0.94 -10.98 1.37
N HIS A 37 -0.81 -9.90 2.14
CA HIS A 37 -1.36 -8.59 1.85
C HIS A 37 -0.32 -7.51 2.16
N ILE A 38 -0.41 -6.39 1.47
CA ILE A 38 0.33 -5.18 1.82
C ILE A 38 -0.56 -3.96 1.71
N VAL A 39 -0.26 -2.93 2.50
CA VAL A 39 -0.89 -1.62 2.32
C VAL A 39 -0.12 -0.86 1.25
N VAL A 40 -0.81 -0.49 0.19
CA VAL A 40 -0.27 0.31 -0.91
C VAL A 40 -0.73 1.74 -0.75
N PHE A 41 0.22 2.67 -0.62
CA PHE A 41 -0.06 4.09 -0.74
C PHE A 41 -0.10 4.48 -2.20
N SER A 42 -1.18 5.14 -2.59
CA SER A 42 -1.44 5.48 -3.96
C SER A 42 -2.20 6.79 -4.06
N GLN A 43 -2.08 7.46 -5.20
CA GLN A 43 -2.92 8.58 -5.58
C GLN A 43 -4.32 8.03 -5.88
N LEU A 44 -5.31 8.41 -5.08
CA LEU A 44 -6.69 7.98 -5.24
C LEU A 44 -7.39 8.83 -6.30
N TYR A 45 -7.99 8.19 -7.30
CA TYR A 45 -8.78 8.84 -8.35
C TYR A 45 -10.21 8.35 -8.34
N ILE A 46 -11.16 9.28 -8.39
CA ILE A 46 -12.60 9.02 -8.47
C ILE A 46 -13.18 9.93 -9.54
N ASP A 47 -13.83 9.37 -10.57
CA ASP A 47 -14.35 10.13 -11.73
C ASP A 47 -13.30 11.07 -12.35
N GLY A 48 -12.03 10.63 -12.40
CA GLY A 48 -10.91 11.42 -12.91
C GLY A 48 -10.39 12.51 -11.96
N VAL A 49 -11.00 12.72 -10.79
CA VAL A 49 -10.56 13.67 -9.78
C VAL A 49 -9.56 13.01 -8.82
N ASN A 50 -8.38 13.59 -8.67
CA ASN A 50 -7.38 13.15 -7.69
C ASN A 50 -7.76 13.62 -6.28
N GLN A 51 -8.00 12.69 -5.37
CA GLN A 51 -8.34 12.93 -3.96
C GLN A 51 -7.13 12.90 -3.02
N GLY A 52 -5.92 12.76 -3.58
CA GLY A 52 -4.66 12.69 -2.84
C GLY A 52 -4.30 11.27 -2.41
N ILE A 53 -3.36 11.17 -1.48
CA ILE A 53 -2.76 9.90 -1.07
C ILE A 53 -3.67 9.12 -0.13
N HIS A 54 -3.96 7.87 -0.49
CA HIS A 54 -4.71 6.93 0.35
C HIS A 54 -4.01 5.58 0.43
N GLY A 55 -4.25 4.87 1.53
CA GLY A 55 -3.81 3.48 1.71
C GLY A 55 -4.90 2.50 1.28
N VAL A 56 -4.54 1.54 0.43
CA VAL A 56 -5.41 0.44 0.01
C VAL A 56 -4.75 -0.87 0.42
N LEU A 57 -5.48 -1.77 1.07
CA LEU A 57 -5.01 -3.11 1.42
C LEU A 57 -5.07 -4.01 0.18
N VAL A 58 -3.92 -4.36 -0.39
CA VAL A 58 -3.84 -5.15 -1.63
C VAL A 58 -3.45 -6.59 -1.31
N PRO A 59 -4.25 -7.60 -1.70
CA PRO A 59 -3.83 -8.99 -1.66
C PRO A 59 -2.72 -9.23 -2.70
N ILE A 60 -1.60 -9.78 -2.25
CA ILE A 60 -0.44 -10.06 -3.10
C ILE A 60 -0.16 -11.56 -3.24
N ARG A 61 -0.69 -12.39 -2.35
CA ARG A 61 -0.61 -13.85 -2.45
C ARG A 61 -1.90 -14.54 -2.02
N ASP A 62 -2.16 -15.70 -2.62
CA ASP A 62 -3.22 -16.59 -2.18
C ASP A 62 -2.85 -17.32 -0.87
N LYS A 63 -3.75 -18.16 -0.36
CA LYS A 63 -3.54 -18.96 0.87
C LYS A 63 -2.34 -19.92 0.82
N ASN A 64 -1.87 -20.27 -0.37
CA ASN A 64 -0.75 -21.19 -0.62
C ASN A 64 0.55 -20.42 -0.95
N LEU A 65 0.58 -19.10 -0.76
CA LEU A 65 1.69 -18.21 -1.10
C LEU A 65 1.97 -18.04 -2.60
N ASN A 66 1.04 -18.42 -3.49
CA ASN A 66 1.16 -18.10 -4.90
C ASN A 66 0.89 -16.61 -5.12
N VAL A 67 1.72 -15.96 -5.95
CA VAL A 67 1.57 -14.54 -6.28
C VAL A 67 0.27 -14.31 -7.05
N MET A 68 -0.49 -13.29 -6.64
CA MET A 68 -1.76 -12.92 -7.29
C MET A 68 -1.52 -12.37 -8.72
N PRO A 69 -2.47 -12.56 -9.66
CA PRO A 69 -2.36 -11.98 -10.99
C PRO A 69 -2.14 -10.45 -10.96
N GLY A 70 -1.28 -9.96 -11.84
CA GLY A 70 -0.93 -8.53 -11.92
C GLY A 70 0.00 -8.02 -10.81
N VAL A 71 0.45 -8.89 -9.88
CA VAL A 71 1.42 -8.53 -8.84
C VAL A 71 2.80 -9.06 -9.24
N GLN A 72 3.81 -8.19 -9.21
CA GLN A 72 5.21 -8.57 -9.35
C GLN A 72 5.96 -8.27 -8.05
N ILE A 73 6.79 -9.22 -7.61
CA ILE A 73 7.52 -9.15 -6.34
C ILE A 73 8.99 -9.43 -6.62
N HIS A 74 9.87 -8.49 -6.28
CA HIS A 74 11.32 -8.67 -6.39
C HIS A 74 11.96 -8.58 -5.01
N ASP A 75 12.69 -9.63 -4.62
CA ASP A 75 13.56 -9.57 -3.43
C ASP A 75 14.65 -8.50 -3.63
N MET A 76 14.88 -7.70 -2.58
CA MET A 76 15.95 -6.70 -2.55
C MET A 76 17.31 -7.31 -2.21
N GLY A 77 17.35 -8.57 -1.79
CA GLY A 77 18.57 -9.35 -1.59
C GLY A 77 19.39 -8.90 -0.39
N HIS A 78 20.71 -8.95 -0.56
CA HIS A 78 21.67 -8.68 0.51
C HIS A 78 21.63 -7.21 0.93
N LYS A 79 21.61 -7.00 2.25
CA LYS A 79 21.58 -5.70 2.91
C LYS A 79 22.78 -5.56 3.83
N MET A 80 23.15 -4.31 4.16
CA MET A 80 24.21 -4.04 5.14
C MET A 80 23.90 -4.63 6.52
N GLY A 81 22.62 -4.81 6.87
CA GLY A 81 22.16 -5.44 8.10
C GLY A 81 20.75 -6.01 7.95
N LEU A 82 20.27 -6.71 8.97
CA LEU A 82 18.94 -7.36 8.97
C LEU A 82 18.72 -8.30 7.77
N ASN A 83 19.75 -9.04 7.36
CA ASN A 83 19.69 -9.97 6.23
C ASN A 83 18.67 -11.11 6.42
N GLY A 84 18.19 -11.36 7.65
CA GLY A 84 17.09 -12.29 7.92
C GLY A 84 15.69 -11.75 7.58
N VAL A 85 15.57 -10.47 7.19
CA VAL A 85 14.30 -9.86 6.77
C VAL A 85 14.25 -9.84 5.24
N ASP A 86 13.20 -10.42 4.67
CA ASP A 86 12.93 -10.53 3.24
C ASP A 86 12.22 -9.27 2.71
N ASN A 87 13.00 -8.19 2.55
CA ASN A 87 12.50 -6.95 1.94
C ASN A 87 12.23 -7.13 0.44
N ALA A 88 11.09 -6.63 -0.03
CA ALA A 88 10.74 -6.69 -1.44
C ALA A 88 10.39 -5.34 -2.06
N LYS A 89 10.45 -5.32 -3.39
CA LYS A 89 9.88 -4.33 -4.29
C LYS A 89 8.62 -4.89 -4.93
N PHE A 90 7.61 -4.05 -5.11
CA PHE A 90 6.33 -4.42 -5.69
C PHE A 90 5.97 -3.55 -6.88
N PHE A 91 5.40 -4.20 -7.89
CA PHE A 91 4.73 -3.55 -9.02
C PHE A 91 3.34 -4.15 -9.16
N PHE A 92 2.39 -3.29 -9.51
CA PHE A 92 1.00 -3.66 -9.73
C PHE A 92 0.61 -3.32 -11.16
N GLU A 93 0.08 -4.29 -11.88
CA GLU A 93 -0.47 -4.14 -13.21
C GLU A 93 -2.00 -4.31 -13.11
N ASN A 94 -2.70 -3.18 -12.99
CA ASN A 94 -4.16 -3.10 -12.92
C ASN A 94 -4.81 -4.11 -11.95
N VAL A 95 -4.25 -4.24 -10.75
CA VAL A 95 -4.76 -5.17 -9.72
C VAL A 95 -6.07 -4.64 -9.16
N ARG A 96 -7.13 -5.43 -9.28
CA ARG A 96 -8.47 -5.10 -8.77
C ARG A 96 -8.59 -5.48 -7.30
N VAL A 97 -9.11 -4.55 -6.51
CA VAL A 97 -9.23 -4.66 -5.06
C VAL A 97 -10.61 -4.17 -4.63
N PRO A 98 -11.36 -4.88 -3.76
CA PRO A 98 -12.65 -4.40 -3.27
C PRO A 98 -12.57 -3.00 -2.64
N ARG A 99 -13.63 -2.21 -2.81
CA ARG A 99 -13.74 -0.86 -2.21
C ARG A 99 -13.51 -0.86 -0.70
N GLU A 100 -13.94 -1.91 -0.02
CA GLU A 100 -13.83 -2.07 1.44
C GLU A 100 -12.38 -2.18 1.93
N ASN A 101 -11.42 -2.39 1.02
CA ASN A 101 -10.00 -2.45 1.35
C ASN A 101 -9.35 -1.06 1.46
N LEU A 102 -10.10 0.03 1.24
CA LEU A 102 -9.64 1.38 1.56
C LEU A 102 -9.46 1.52 3.07
N LEU A 103 -8.30 2.00 3.51
CA LEU A 103 -8.09 2.39 4.90
C LEU A 103 -8.82 3.70 5.19
N ASN A 104 -10.08 3.59 5.63
CA ASN A 104 -11.06 4.67 5.55
C ASN A 104 -11.36 5.41 6.87
N LEU A 105 -10.40 5.43 7.81
CA LEU A 105 -10.60 6.08 9.12
C LEU A 105 -10.93 7.58 8.99
N SER A 106 -10.24 8.25 8.07
CA SER A 106 -10.28 9.72 7.90
C SER A 106 -11.01 10.17 6.64
N SER A 107 -11.03 9.32 5.61
CA SER A 107 -11.68 9.57 4.33
C SER A 107 -12.30 8.28 3.82
N ASP A 108 -13.46 8.37 3.18
CA ASP A 108 -14.20 7.19 2.69
C ASP A 108 -14.76 7.42 1.29
N VAL A 109 -14.97 6.31 0.58
CA VAL A 109 -15.57 6.28 -0.76
C VAL A 109 -16.81 5.41 -0.68
N ALA A 110 -17.99 6.00 -0.89
CA ALA A 110 -19.23 5.25 -0.96
C ALA A 110 -19.35 4.47 -2.29
N GLU A 111 -20.30 3.54 -2.37
CA GLU A 111 -20.47 2.69 -3.56
C GLU A 111 -20.72 3.50 -4.85
N ASP A 112 -21.44 4.62 -4.75
CA ASP A 112 -21.73 5.54 -5.85
C ASP A 112 -20.52 6.44 -6.25
N GLY A 113 -19.41 6.32 -5.52
CA GLY A 113 -18.21 7.13 -5.67
C GLY A 113 -18.25 8.46 -4.93
N SER A 114 -19.25 8.71 -4.09
CA SER A 114 -19.24 9.88 -3.21
C SER A 114 -18.05 9.80 -2.26
N TYR A 115 -17.15 10.80 -2.33
CA TYR A 115 -15.97 10.91 -1.47
C TYR A 115 -16.26 11.82 -0.28
N THR A 116 -15.89 11.36 0.93
CA THR A 116 -15.99 12.16 2.15
C THR A 116 -14.65 12.17 2.87
N THR A 117 -14.30 13.30 3.49
CA THR A 117 -13.09 13.39 4.33
C THR A 117 -13.32 14.28 5.54
N LYS A 118 -12.72 13.88 6.67
CA LYS A 118 -12.67 14.66 7.91
C LYS A 118 -11.43 15.57 7.96
N LEU A 119 -10.48 15.37 7.06
CA LEU A 119 -9.21 16.07 7.04
C LEU A 119 -9.36 17.40 6.31
N LYS A 120 -8.80 18.47 6.90
CA LYS A 120 -8.97 19.82 6.37
C LYS A 120 -7.86 20.20 5.40
N VAL A 121 -6.71 19.54 5.50
CA VAL A 121 -5.52 19.85 4.69
C VAL A 121 -4.85 18.56 4.23
N ALA A 122 -4.42 18.52 2.98
CA ALA A 122 -3.78 17.33 2.37
C ALA A 122 -2.50 16.87 3.09
N SER A 123 -1.78 17.77 3.78
CA SER A 123 -0.58 17.43 4.57
C SER A 123 -0.87 16.58 5.80
N GLU A 124 -2.07 16.70 6.38
CA GLU A 124 -2.49 15.87 7.52
C GLU A 124 -2.72 14.42 7.11
N ILE A 125 -3.19 14.19 5.88
CA ILE A 125 -3.41 12.86 5.30
C ILE A 125 -2.09 12.11 5.28
N VAL A 126 -1.05 12.71 4.71
CA VAL A 126 0.29 12.09 4.63
C VAL A 126 0.85 11.82 6.03
N SER A 127 0.73 12.78 6.95
CA SER A 127 1.33 12.68 8.28
C SER A 127 0.70 11.59 9.16
N LEU A 128 -0.64 11.48 9.18
CA LEU A 128 -1.35 10.43 9.92
C LEU A 128 -1.14 9.06 9.28
N GLN A 129 -1.04 9.02 7.96
CA GLN A 129 -0.87 7.78 7.23
C GLN A 129 0.57 7.20 7.37
N TRP A 130 1.58 8.05 7.55
CA TRP A 130 2.93 7.63 7.96
C TRP A 130 2.97 6.97 9.34
N LEU A 131 2.20 7.49 10.30
CA LEU A 131 2.07 6.85 11.63
C LEU A 131 1.39 5.47 11.53
N ILE A 132 0.43 5.29 10.62
CA ILE A 132 -0.21 3.99 10.36
C ILE A 132 0.82 2.97 9.83
N ASN A 133 1.74 3.37 8.94
CA ASN A 133 2.84 2.49 8.52
C ASN A 133 3.73 2.06 9.68
N PHE A 134 4.11 3.01 10.53
CA PHE A 134 4.91 2.70 11.72
C PHE A 134 4.16 1.75 12.68
N SER A 135 2.87 1.99 12.90
CA SER A 135 2.05 1.20 13.82
C SER A 135 1.69 -0.19 13.28
N LEU A 136 1.39 -0.35 11.98
CA LEU A 136 1.16 -1.65 11.34
C LEU A 136 2.42 -2.51 11.32
N VAL A 137 3.58 -1.93 11.02
CA VAL A 137 4.87 -2.65 11.11
C VAL A 137 5.12 -3.11 12.55
N VAL A 138 4.84 -2.28 13.55
CA VAL A 138 5.00 -2.65 14.98
C VAL A 138 3.98 -3.71 15.41
N SER A 139 2.72 -3.62 15.00
CA SER A 139 1.66 -4.55 15.41
C SER A 139 1.82 -5.95 14.81
N VAL A 140 2.48 -6.08 13.66
CA VAL A 140 2.78 -7.38 13.03
C VAL A 140 4.02 -8.04 13.66
N TYR A 141 4.86 -7.28 14.39
CA TYR A 141 6.04 -7.79 15.08
C TYR A 141 6.05 -7.43 16.57
N PRO A 142 5.37 -8.19 17.45
CA PRO A 142 5.40 -7.95 18.89
C PRO A 142 6.76 -8.19 19.56
N ALA A 143 7.77 -8.66 18.82
CA ALA A 143 8.97 -9.28 19.41
C ALA A 143 10.32 -8.84 18.82
N CYS A 144 10.46 -7.64 18.24
CA CYS A 144 11.78 -7.16 17.81
C CYS A 144 12.10 -5.73 18.31
N PRO A 145 12.85 -5.56 19.41
CA PRO A 145 13.14 -4.25 20.00
C PRO A 145 14.19 -3.42 19.23
N LYS A 146 14.45 -3.71 17.94
CA LYS A 146 15.54 -3.08 17.16
C LYS A 146 15.17 -2.69 15.72
N VAL A 147 13.93 -2.32 15.46
CA VAL A 147 13.60 -1.61 14.20
C VAL A 147 13.62 -0.10 14.45
N LEU A 148 14.81 0.44 14.71
CA LEU A 148 15.12 1.85 14.49
C LEU A 148 15.66 1.94 13.06
N LEU A 149 14.77 2.18 12.10
CA LEU A 149 15.20 2.51 10.74
C LEU A 149 15.58 3.99 10.69
N TYR A 150 16.86 4.21 10.46
CA TYR A 150 17.45 5.49 10.11
C TYR A 150 16.83 5.98 8.79
N TYR A 151 16.13 7.11 8.84
CA TYR A 151 16.01 8.04 7.72
C TYR A 151 16.52 9.39 8.21
N SER A 152 17.82 9.59 8.07
CA SER A 152 18.48 10.89 8.16
C SER A 152 19.06 11.18 6.78
N GLY A 153 18.50 12.19 6.10
CA GLY A 153 18.89 12.63 4.76
C GLY A 153 17.73 13.28 4.04
#